data_AF-A0A8S3KHJ1-F1
#
_entry.id   AF-A0A8S3KHJ1-F1
#
_cell.length_a   1.000
_cell.length_b   1.000
_cell.length_c   1.000
_cell.angle_alpha   90.00
_cell.angle_beta   90.00
_cell.angle_gamma   90.00
#
_symmetry.space_group_name_H-M   'P 1'
#
loop_
_entity.id
_entity.type
_entity.pdbx_description
1 polymer ?
#
loop_
_entity_poly.entity_id
_entity_poly.type
_entity_poly.pdbx_seq_one_letter_code
_entity_poly.pdbx_strand_id
1 'polypeptide(L)'
;MNRFGDIDASNKRLSPVYGYRSEKLVSIEKALEPILPHIDELPHYIKIAKKHCHFPSEHGLTQDQSAAVYIYTMEWGDTTLYHVLNKA
;
A
#
# COMPACT_ATOMS: atom_id res chain seq x y z
N MET A 1 9.21 -1.33 22.99
CA MET A 1 9.93 -2.11 21.96
C MET A 1 9.32 -3.50 21.98
N ASN A 2 8.32 -3.76 21.12
CA ASN A 2 7.73 -5.10 21.02
C ASN A 2 8.72 -6.00 20.30
N ARG A 3 9.05 -7.14 20.89
CA ARG A 3 9.93 -8.13 20.25
C ARG A 3 9.14 -8.73 19.09
N PHE A 4 9.80 -8.98 17.96
CA PHE A 4 9.20 -9.65 16.78
C PHE A 4 8.59 -11.05 17.07
N GLY A 5 8.65 -11.54 18.32
CA GLY A 5 8.01 -12.77 18.79
C GLY A 5 6.59 -12.59 19.34
N ASP A 6 6.09 -11.36 19.53
CA ASP A 6 4.72 -11.09 19.99
C ASP A 6 3.71 -11.00 18.82
N ILE A 7 4.06 -11.59 17.66
CA ILE A 7 3.13 -11.74 16.54
C ILE A 7 2.26 -12.95 16.89
N ASP A 8 0.96 -12.74 17.03
CA ASP A 8 -0.01 -13.82 17.14
C ASP A 8 0.00 -14.65 15.85
N ALA A 9 0.87 -15.66 15.83
CA ALA A 9 1.06 -16.58 14.71
C ALA A 9 -0.08 -17.61 14.62
N SER A 10 -1.15 -17.45 15.40
CA SER A 10 -2.34 -18.28 15.23
C SER A 10 -2.88 -18.06 13.82
N ASN A 11 -3.09 -19.16 13.10
CA ASN A 11 -3.61 -19.15 11.74
C ASN A 11 -5.11 -18.84 11.79
N LYS A 12 -5.45 -17.58 12.09
CA LYS A 12 -6.83 -17.09 12.08
C LYS A 12 -7.33 -17.15 10.66
N ARG A 13 -8.44 -17.86 10.45
CA ARG A 13 -9.17 -17.83 9.18
C ARG A 13 -9.77 -16.43 9.02
N LEU A 14 -9.05 -15.55 8.32
CA LEU A 14 -9.60 -14.29 7.85
C LEU A 14 -10.53 -14.58 6.68
N SER A 15 -11.72 -13.99 6.70
CA SER A 15 -12.60 -14.02 5.54
C SER A 15 -11.90 -13.32 4.36
N PRO A 16 -12.00 -13.87 3.13
CA PRO A 16 -11.56 -13.14 1.95
C PRO A 16 -12.19 -11.74 1.90
N VAL A 17 -11.44 -10.76 1.40
CA VAL A 17 -11.94 -9.39 1.20
C VAL A 17 -12.86 -9.37 -0.03
N TYR A 18 -14.06 -9.94 0.10
CA TYR A 18 -15.00 -10.10 -1.01
C TYR A 18 -15.38 -8.78 -1.67
N GLY A 19 -15.37 -7.67 -0.92
CA GLY A 19 -15.61 -6.33 -1.45
C GLY A 19 -14.66 -5.96 -2.60
N TYR A 20 -13.37 -6.33 -2.49
CA TYR A 20 -12.37 -6.01 -3.50
C TYR A 20 -12.70 -6.60 -4.88
N ARG A 21 -13.38 -7.75 -4.93
CA ARG A 21 -13.75 -8.39 -6.20
C ARG A 21 -14.67 -7.53 -7.07
N SER A 22 -15.53 -6.73 -6.42
CA SER A 22 -16.51 -5.88 -7.09
C SER A 22 -16.01 -4.45 -7.28
N GLU A 23 -14.87 -4.10 -6.68
CA GLU A 23 -14.29 -2.78 -6.80
C GLU A 23 -13.67 -2.55 -8.17
N LYS A 24 -13.86 -1.34 -8.70
CA LYS A 24 -13.24 -0.95 -9.96
C LYS A 24 -11.76 -0.67 -9.72
N LEU A 25 -10.90 -1.23 -10.57
CA LEU A 25 -9.49 -0.83 -10.61
C LEU A 25 -9.40 0.64 -11.07
N VAL A 26 -8.77 1.46 -10.23
CA VAL A 26 -8.54 2.88 -10.46
C VAL A 26 -7.04 3.18 -10.33
N SER A 27 -6.63 4.41 -10.66
CA SER A 27 -5.24 4.81 -10.45
C SER A 27 -4.90 4.85 -8.95
N ILE A 28 -3.61 4.74 -8.65
CA ILE A 28 -3.13 4.79 -7.27
C ILE A 28 -3.47 6.12 -6.57
N GLU A 29 -3.49 7.24 -7.30
CA GLU A 29 -3.93 8.53 -6.78
C GLU A 29 -5.37 8.46 -6.30
N LYS A 30 -6.26 7.89 -7.11
CA LYS A 30 -7.68 7.80 -6.80
C LYS A 30 -7.94 6.85 -5.63
N ALA A 31 -7.20 5.74 -5.58
CA ALA A 31 -7.30 4.77 -4.50
C ALA A 31 -6.87 5.35 -3.14
N LEU A 32 -5.86 6.24 -3.14
CA LEU A 32 -5.29 6.82 -1.93
C LEU A 32 -5.93 8.16 -1.52
N GLU A 33 -6.88 8.70 -2.30
CA GLU A 33 -7.62 9.92 -1.95
C GLU A 33 -8.16 9.94 -0.51
N PRO A 34 -8.78 8.87 0.03
CA PRO A 34 -9.29 8.86 1.40
C PRO A 34 -8.19 8.97 2.47
N ILE A 35 -6.95 8.64 2.12
CA ILE A 35 -5.81 8.56 3.03
C ILE A 35 -4.94 9.82 2.95
N LEU A 36 -5.07 10.64 1.89
CA LEU A 36 -4.34 11.90 1.70
C LEU A 36 -4.24 12.78 2.96
N PRO A 37 -5.30 12.98 3.78
CA PRO A 37 -5.21 13.84 4.96
C PRO A 37 -4.34 13.29 6.10
N HIS A 38 -3.97 12.00 6.06
CA HIS A 38 -3.27 11.31 7.15
C HIS A 38 -1.78 11.13 6.87
N ILE A 39 -1.33 11.41 5.64
CA ILE A 39 0.04 11.24 5.21
C ILE A 39 0.50 12.53 4.55
N ASP A 40 1.40 13.23 5.23
CA ASP A 40 2.05 14.41 4.69
C ASP A 40 2.77 14.06 3.38
N GLU A 41 2.62 14.93 2.39
CA GLU A 41 3.28 14.80 1.09
C GLU A 41 2.97 13.48 0.34
N LEU A 42 1.87 12.78 0.64
CA LEU A 42 1.48 11.55 -0.07
C LEU A 42 1.53 11.65 -1.62
N PRO A 43 1.10 12.76 -2.26
CA PRO A 43 1.26 12.93 -3.71
C PRO A 43 2.72 12.89 -4.19
N HIS A 44 3.67 13.35 -3.38
CA HIS A 44 5.10 13.27 -3.69
C HIS A 44 5.58 11.81 -3.65
N TYR A 45 5.20 11.06 -2.63
CA TYR A 45 5.58 9.65 -2.50
C TYR A 45 4.94 8.77 -3.58
N ILE A 46 3.71 9.07 -4.02
CA ILE A 46 3.10 8.42 -5.19
C ILE A 46 3.96 8.62 -6.44
N LYS A 47 4.46 9.84 -6.68
CA LYS A 47 5.34 10.13 -7.83
C LYS A 47 6.65 9.36 -7.73
N ILE A 48 7.25 9.28 -6.55
CA ILE A 48 8.46 8.49 -6.31
C ILE A 48 8.18 7.02 -6.63
N ALA A 49 7.11 6.44 -6.07
CA ALA A 49 6.76 5.03 -6.30
C ALA A 49 6.57 4.72 -7.78
N LYS A 50 5.86 5.57 -8.53
CA LYS A 50 5.72 5.42 -9.99
C LYS A 50 7.03 5.50 -10.74
N LYS A 51 7.95 6.38 -10.32
CA LYS A 51 9.27 6.54 -10.95
C LYS A 51 10.17 5.33 -10.72
N HIS A 52 10.06 4.67 -9.57
CA HIS A 52 10.83 3.46 -9.26
C HIS A 52 10.23 2.19 -9.90
N CYS A 53 9.01 2.25 -10.40
CA CYS A 53 8.35 1.13 -11.06
C CYS A 53 8.51 1.21 -12.58
N HIS A 54 9.18 0.22 -13.16
CA HIS A 54 9.29 0.07 -14.60
C HIS A 54 7.98 -0.45 -15.22
N PHE A 55 7.67 0.02 -16.43
CA PHE A 55 6.60 -0.51 -17.25
C PHE A 55 7.10 -0.71 -18.69
N PRO A 56 6.83 -1.86 -19.34
CA PRO A 56 6.15 -3.03 -18.79
C PRO A 56 6.97 -3.70 -17.68
N SER A 57 6.30 -4.18 -16.64
CA SER A 57 6.97 -4.94 -15.58
C SER A 57 7.18 -6.38 -16.04
N GLU A 58 8.22 -7.04 -15.51
CA GLU A 58 8.51 -8.46 -15.78
C GLU A 58 7.38 -9.41 -15.37
N HIS A 59 6.48 -8.93 -14.50
CA HIS A 59 5.36 -9.69 -13.94
C HIS A 59 4.00 -9.35 -14.59
N GLY A 60 3.98 -8.54 -15.66
CA GLY A 60 2.75 -8.16 -16.34
C GLY A 60 1.85 -7.20 -15.55
N LEU A 61 2.36 -6.61 -14.47
CA LEU A 61 1.69 -5.56 -13.71
C LEU A 61 1.72 -4.23 -14.46
N THR A 62 0.63 -3.47 -14.34
CA THR A 62 0.59 -2.07 -14.75
C THR A 62 1.50 -1.23 -13.85
N GLN A 63 1.88 -0.04 -14.31
CA GLN A 63 2.69 0.87 -13.49
C GLN A 63 2.01 1.22 -12.16
N ASP A 64 0.68 1.41 -12.16
CA ASP A 64 -0.08 1.70 -10.93
C ASP A 64 -0.10 0.51 -9.97
N GLN A 65 -0.22 -0.72 -10.47
CA GLN A 65 -0.18 -1.92 -9.63
C GLN A 65 1.20 -2.11 -8.99
N SER A 66 2.28 -1.95 -9.77
CA SER A 66 3.65 -1.99 -9.25
C SER A 66 3.88 -0.89 -8.22
N ALA A 67 3.43 0.34 -8.52
CA ALA A 67 3.56 1.47 -7.62
C ALA A 67 2.80 1.27 -6.30
N ALA A 68 1.63 0.62 -6.34
CA ALA A 68 0.84 0.31 -5.15
C ALA A 68 1.57 -0.65 -4.19
N VAL A 69 2.26 -1.65 -4.73
CA VAL A 69 3.11 -2.55 -3.94
C VAL A 69 4.32 -1.78 -3.40
N TYR A 70 4.99 -1.01 -4.25
CA TYR A 70 6.20 -0.27 -3.88
C TYR A 70 5.94 0.72 -2.74
N ILE A 71 4.91 1.57 -2.89
CA ILE A 71 4.57 2.60 -1.89
C ILE A 71 4.17 2.00 -0.53
N TYR A 72 3.60 0.78 -0.53
CA TYR A 72 3.23 0.09 0.70
C TYR A 72 4.47 -0.38 1.49
N THR A 73 5.54 -0.77 0.79
CA THR A 73 6.79 -1.23 1.40
C THR A 73 7.84 -0.13 1.58
N MET A 74 7.62 1.05 1.02
CA MET A 74 8.58 2.15 1.03
C MET A 74 8.51 2.88 2.39
N GLU A 75 9.68 3.13 2.97
CA GLU A 75 9.82 3.81 4.26
C GLU A 75 10.26 5.26 4.07
N TRP A 76 9.61 6.20 4.76
CA TRP A 76 9.94 7.63 4.71
C TRP A 76 9.62 8.40 6.00
N GLY A 77 9.33 7.71 7.11
CA GLY A 77 9.03 8.33 8.40
C GLY A 77 7.96 7.58 9.19
N ASP A 78 7.28 8.26 10.11
CA ASP A 78 6.31 7.66 11.04
C ASP A 78 4.87 7.55 10.47
N THR A 79 4.62 8.18 9.32
CA THR A 79 3.33 8.24 8.61
C THR A 79 3.40 7.54 7.25
N THR A 80 4.21 6.50 7.12
CA THR A 80 4.22 5.67 5.89
C THR A 80 2.85 5.06 5.64
N LEU A 81 2.60 4.68 4.38
CA LEU A 81 1.33 4.04 4.01
C LEU A 81 1.08 2.78 4.85
N TYR A 82 2.10 1.95 5.06
CA TYR A 82 2.02 0.78 5.94
C TYR A 82 1.59 1.16 7.36
N HIS A 83 2.24 2.14 7.97
CA HIS A 83 1.93 2.54 9.34
C HIS A 83 0.52 3.12 9.47
N VAL A 84 0.09 3.97 8.53
CA VAL A 84 -1.25 4.56 8.59
C VAL A 84 -2.34 3.51 8.40
N LEU A 85 -2.17 2.57 7.47
CA LEU A 85 -3.14 1.50 7.22
C LEU A 85 -3.22 0.47 8.35
N ASN A 86 -2.12 0.23 9.07
CA ASN A 86 -2.03 -0.78 10.12
C ASN A 86 -2.06 -0.20 11.55
N LYS A 87 -2.32 1.10 11.71
CA LYS A 87 -2.68 1.69 13.01
C LYS A 87 -4.11 1.25 13.36
N ALA A 88 -4.21 0.13 14.07
CA ALA A 88 -5.42 -0.39 14.70
C ALA A 88 -5.44 -0.05 16.20
#